data_AF-A0A9X1R0J0-F1
#
_entry.id   AF-A0A9X1R0J0-F1
#
_cell.length_a   1.000
_cell.length_b   1.000
_cell.length_c   1.000
_cell.angle_alpha   90.00
_cell.angle_beta   90.00
_cell.angle_gamma   90.00
#
_symmetry.space_group_name_H-M   'P 1'
#
loop_
_entity.id
_entity.type
_entity.pdbx_description
1 polymer ?
#
loop_
_entity_poly.entity_id
_entity_poly.type
_entity_poly.pdbx_seq_one_letter_code
_entity_poly.pdbx_strand_id
1 'polypeptide(L)'
;MNVRTKYTLLILGTSAFGLLIYNRYNAIAEVSIIPELEYSKIFFGIGILSIGLYYFLKKWRKVLPKIMIGAFGICLALNLYIVVQIYESVQIQKRLTEYSELETCGEMEKRFASDLKNGEIKYFQFGFGYDMELDKTLKKKYGIETFGMGCTIYSEMICYNELVNTYLKEKHNDEIIDY
;
A
#
# COMPACT_ATOMS: atom_id res chain seq x y z
N MET A 1 5.92 -16.76 -35.25
CA MET A 1 6.32 -16.75 -33.82
C MET A 1 6.52 -18.19 -33.40
N ASN A 2 7.57 -18.50 -32.65
CA ASN A 2 7.78 -19.88 -32.19
C ASN A 2 6.82 -20.22 -31.03
N VAL A 3 6.70 -21.50 -30.73
CA VAL A 3 5.78 -22.01 -29.69
C VAL A 3 6.10 -21.40 -28.32
N ARG A 4 7.39 -21.31 -27.95
CA ARG A 4 7.84 -20.75 -26.67
C ARG A 4 7.38 -19.30 -26.48
N THR A 5 7.60 -18.44 -27.47
CA THR A 5 7.19 -17.03 -27.43
C THR A 5 5.66 -16.89 -27.35
N LYS A 6 4.92 -17.76 -28.05
CA LYS A 6 3.45 -17.77 -27.96
C LYS A 6 2.97 -18.03 -26.54
N TYR A 7 3.50 -19.05 -25.88
CA TYR A 7 3.13 -19.33 -24.48
C TYR A 7 3.61 -18.25 -23.52
N THR A 8 4.81 -17.69 -23.74
CA THR A 8 5.32 -16.57 -22.93
C THR A 8 4.37 -15.37 -22.98
N LEU A 9 3.93 -14.98 -24.19
CA LEU A 9 2.98 -13.88 -24.36
C LEU A 9 1.59 -14.19 -23.80
N LEU A 10 1.14 -15.43 -23.90
CA LEU A 10 -0.13 -15.85 -23.32
C LEU A 10 -0.09 -15.73 -21.79
N ILE A 11 0.95 -16.25 -21.15
CA ILE A 11 1.14 -16.16 -19.70
C ILE A 11 1.25 -14.70 -19.27
N LEU A 12 2.15 -13.93 -19.89
CA LEU A 12 2.31 -12.50 -19.56
C LEU A 12 1.01 -11.71 -19.75
N GLY A 13 0.33 -11.89 -20.88
CA GLY A 13 -0.91 -11.19 -21.17
C GLY A 13 -2.04 -11.55 -20.21
N THR A 14 -2.22 -12.84 -19.89
CA THR A 14 -3.26 -13.28 -18.95
C THR A 14 -2.97 -12.87 -17.52
N SER A 15 -1.74 -13.00 -17.04
CA SER A 15 -1.33 -12.52 -15.71
C SER A 15 -1.47 -11.00 -15.59
N ALA A 16 -0.98 -10.23 -16.57
CA ALA A 16 -1.09 -8.77 -16.57
C ALA A 16 -2.55 -8.31 -16.59
N PHE A 17 -3.41 -8.96 -17.39
CA PHE A 17 -4.83 -8.66 -17.45
C PHE A 17 -5.55 -8.96 -16.13
N GLY A 18 -5.27 -10.14 -15.54
CA GLY A 18 -5.85 -10.53 -14.26
C GLY A 18 -5.50 -9.53 -13.14
N LEU A 19 -4.23 -9.14 -13.04
CA LEU A 19 -3.82 -8.14 -12.06
C LEU A 19 -4.38 -6.76 -12.36
N LEU A 20 -4.50 -6.36 -13.63
CA LEU A 20 -5.09 -5.07 -14.00
C LEU A 20 -6.55 -4.97 -13.54
N ILE A 21 -7.33 -6.05 -13.69
CA ILE A 21 -8.71 -6.10 -13.18
C ILE A 21 -8.71 -6.03 -11.65
N TYR A 22 -7.91 -6.87 -10.99
CA TYR A 22 -7.81 -6.89 -9.53
C TYR A 22 -7.46 -5.51 -8.97
N ASN A 23 -6.43 -4.87 -9.51
CA ASN A 23 -5.99 -3.55 -9.09
C ASN A 23 -7.04 -2.48 -9.39
N ARG A 24 -7.74 -2.55 -10.51
CA ARG A 24 -8.83 -1.61 -10.81
C ARG A 24 -9.95 -1.67 -9.76
N TYR A 25 -10.30 -2.85 -9.27
CA TYR A 25 -11.34 -2.99 -8.25
C TYR A 25 -10.86 -2.55 -6.87
N ASN A 26 -9.61 -2.85 -6.50
CA ASN A 26 -9.09 -2.56 -5.17
C ASN A 26 -8.48 -1.15 -5.03
N ALA A 27 -8.01 -0.54 -6.12
CA ALA A 27 -7.52 0.85 -6.12
C ALA A 27 -8.62 1.87 -5.78
N ILE A 28 -9.91 1.50 -5.89
CA ILE A 28 -11.04 2.34 -5.49
C ILE A 28 -11.09 2.53 -3.96
N ALA A 29 -10.48 1.62 -3.19
CA ALA A 29 -10.42 1.70 -1.73
C ALA A 29 -9.30 2.62 -1.21
N GLU A 30 -8.34 3.03 -2.07
CA GLU A 30 -7.33 4.02 -1.74
C GLU A 30 -7.76 5.39 -2.29
N VAL A 31 -7.75 6.41 -1.43
CA VAL A 31 -8.22 7.78 -1.74
C VAL A 31 -7.31 8.52 -2.74
N SER A 32 -6.22 7.89 -3.19
CA SER A 32 -5.25 8.48 -4.12
C SER A 32 -5.41 7.92 -5.54
N ILE A 33 -5.48 8.81 -6.53
CA ILE A 33 -5.28 8.47 -7.95
C ILE A 33 -3.88 7.85 -8.08
N ILE A 34 -3.79 6.58 -8.50
CA ILE A 34 -2.52 5.86 -8.69
C ILE A 34 -2.09 6.01 -10.17
N PRO A 35 -1.12 6.89 -10.51
CA PRO A 35 -0.69 7.10 -11.89
C PRO A 35 -0.16 5.82 -12.56
N GLU A 36 0.44 4.92 -11.77
CA GLU A 36 0.96 3.63 -12.21
C GLU A 36 -0.13 2.74 -12.82
N LEU A 37 -1.38 2.85 -12.33
CA LEU A 37 -2.50 2.09 -12.88
C LEU A 37 -2.88 2.59 -14.27
N GLU A 38 -2.84 3.91 -14.50
CA GLU A 38 -3.09 4.50 -15.82
C GLU A 38 -1.98 4.14 -16.82
N TYR A 39 -0.72 4.23 -16.40
CA TYR A 39 0.41 3.79 -17.23
C TYR A 39 0.28 2.30 -17.58
N SER A 40 -0.11 1.47 -16.61
CA SER A 40 -0.32 0.05 -16.83
C SER A 40 -1.38 -0.25 -17.89
N LYS A 41 -2.51 0.46 -17.89
CA LYS A 41 -3.55 0.35 -18.94
C LYS A 41 -3.00 0.69 -20.33
N ILE A 42 -2.20 1.76 -20.43
CA ILE A 42 -1.57 2.19 -21.69
C ILE A 42 -0.65 1.10 -22.23
N PHE A 43 0.25 0.57 -21.39
CA PHE A 43 1.15 -0.51 -21.79
C PHE A 43 0.40 -1.80 -22.18
N PHE A 44 -0.67 -2.14 -21.46
CA PHE A 44 -1.52 -3.26 -21.85
C PHE A 44 -2.13 -3.04 -23.24
N GLY A 45 -2.67 -1.84 -23.50
CA GLY A 45 -3.20 -1.44 -24.81
C GLY A 45 -2.18 -1.54 -25.94
N ILE A 46 -0.93 -1.10 -25.71
CA ILE A 46 0.18 -1.25 -26.67
C ILE A 46 0.44 -2.73 -26.99
N GLY A 47 0.39 -3.60 -25.97
CA GLY A 47 0.53 -5.05 -26.14
C GLY A 47 -0.57 -5.63 -27.03
N ILE A 48 -1.84 -5.29 -26.77
CA ILE A 48 -2.99 -5.75 -27.58
C ILE A 48 -2.93 -5.21 -29.01
N LEU A 49 -2.63 -3.91 -29.18
CA LEU A 49 -2.45 -3.31 -30.50
C LEU A 49 -1.36 -4.03 -31.30
N SER A 50 -0.25 -4.36 -30.65
CA SER A 50 0.86 -5.09 -31.25
C SER A 50 0.44 -6.49 -31.73
N ILE A 51 -0.41 -7.19 -30.97
CA ILE A 51 -0.98 -8.49 -31.39
C ILE A 51 -1.78 -8.32 -32.68
N GLY A 52 -2.67 -7.32 -32.75
CA GLY A 52 -3.44 -7.02 -33.96
C GLY A 52 -2.51 -6.76 -35.15
N LEU A 53 -1.55 -5.85 -34.98
CA LEU A 53 -0.57 -5.49 -36.02
C LEU A 53 0.27 -6.69 -36.49
N TYR A 54 0.55 -7.67 -35.64
CA TYR A 54 1.35 -8.84 -36.00
C TYR A 54 0.66 -9.71 -37.08
N TYR A 55 -0.67 -9.76 -37.08
CA TYR A 55 -1.43 -10.49 -38.09
C TYR A 55 -1.42 -9.76 -39.45
N PHE A 56 -1.55 -8.43 -39.45
CA PHE A 56 -1.63 -7.62 -40.68
C PHE A 56 -0.26 -7.27 -41.29
N LEU A 57 0.75 -6.96 -40.46
CA LEU A 57 2.04 -6.43 -40.92
C LEU A 57 3.13 -7.51 -40.97
N LYS A 58 3.17 -8.27 -42.07
CA LYS A 58 4.17 -9.33 -42.30
C LYS A 58 5.63 -8.85 -42.10
N LYS A 59 5.96 -7.62 -42.49
CA LYS A 59 7.30 -7.01 -42.36
C LYS A 59 7.76 -6.87 -40.90
N TRP A 60 6.84 -6.66 -39.97
CA TRP A 60 7.14 -6.33 -38.57
C TRP A 60 7.10 -7.55 -37.64
N ARG A 61 6.85 -8.76 -38.16
CA ARG A 61 6.69 -10.00 -37.37
C ARG A 61 7.89 -10.39 -36.51
N LYS A 62 9.10 -9.88 -36.80
CA LYS A 62 10.30 -10.10 -35.98
C LYS A 62 10.42 -9.11 -34.81
N VAL A 63 9.83 -7.92 -34.94
CA VAL A 63 9.95 -6.82 -33.97
C VAL A 63 8.75 -6.80 -33.02
N LEU A 64 7.53 -6.98 -33.56
CA LEU A 64 6.29 -6.92 -32.78
C LEU A 64 6.26 -7.85 -31.56
N PRO A 65 6.74 -9.11 -31.62
CA PRO A 65 6.78 -9.96 -30.43
C PRO A 65 7.66 -9.39 -29.31
N LYS A 66 8.74 -8.67 -29.63
CA LYS A 66 9.60 -8.02 -28.63
C LYS A 66 8.89 -6.86 -27.96
N ILE A 67 8.15 -6.06 -28.76
CA ILE A 67 7.32 -4.97 -28.25
C ILE A 67 6.22 -5.52 -27.34
N MET A 68 5.56 -6.61 -27.74
CA MET A 68 4.54 -7.27 -26.91
C MET A 68 5.11 -7.74 -25.56
N ILE A 69 6.28 -8.40 -25.57
CA ILE A 69 6.94 -8.86 -24.34
C ILE A 69 7.27 -7.66 -23.44
N GLY A 70 7.85 -6.60 -24.00
CA GLY A 70 8.17 -5.39 -23.24
C GLY A 70 6.93 -4.73 -22.65
N ALA A 71 5.87 -4.55 -23.46
CA ALA A 71 4.64 -3.90 -23.05
C ALA A 71 3.89 -4.70 -21.97
N PHE A 72 3.70 -6.01 -22.15
CA PHE A 72 3.09 -6.85 -21.12
C PHE A 72 3.98 -7.01 -19.89
N GLY A 73 5.30 -7.03 -20.05
CA GLY A 73 6.25 -7.08 -18.94
C GLY A 73 6.17 -5.82 -18.06
N ILE A 74 6.16 -4.63 -18.67
CA ILE A 74 6.02 -3.36 -17.93
C ILE A 74 4.65 -3.28 -17.26
N CYS A 75 3.58 -3.64 -17.98
CA CYS A 75 2.23 -3.70 -17.43
C CYS A 75 2.15 -4.64 -16.21
N LEU A 76 2.78 -5.82 -16.29
CA LEU A 76 2.84 -6.77 -15.19
C LEU A 76 3.62 -6.20 -14.00
N ALA A 77 4.78 -5.59 -14.24
CA ALA A 77 5.62 -5.02 -13.19
C ALA A 77 4.90 -3.89 -12.43
N LEU A 78 4.25 -2.97 -13.15
CA LEU A 78 3.45 -1.90 -12.56
C LEU A 78 2.30 -2.47 -11.71
N ASN A 79 1.60 -3.48 -12.23
CA ASN A 79 0.51 -4.10 -11.47
C ASN A 79 0.99 -4.84 -10.23
N LEU A 80 2.15 -5.50 -10.27
CA LEU A 80 2.73 -6.14 -9.08
C LEU A 80 3.11 -5.11 -8.01
N TYR A 81 3.68 -3.97 -8.42
CA TYR A 81 3.97 -2.86 -7.52
C TYR A 81 2.71 -2.35 -6.81
N ILE A 82 1.62 -2.14 -7.57
CA ILE A 82 0.33 -1.69 -7.02
C ILE A 82 -0.25 -2.73 -6.04
N VAL A 83 -0.15 -4.02 -6.34
CA VAL A 83 -0.62 -5.08 -5.42
C VAL A 83 0.07 -5.00 -4.06
N VAL A 84 1.39 -4.72 -4.06
CA VAL A 84 2.14 -4.57 -2.80
C VAL A 84 1.62 -3.38 -1.99
N GLN A 85 1.40 -2.24 -2.65
CA GLN A 85 0.86 -1.05 -1.98
C GLN A 85 -0.55 -1.31 -1.40
N ILE A 86 -1.45 -1.86 -2.21
CA ILE A 86 -2.80 -2.20 -1.77
C ILE A 86 -2.76 -3.17 -0.58
N TYR A 87 -1.87 -4.17 -0.62
CA TYR A 87 -1.72 -5.11 0.49
C TYR A 87 -1.26 -4.40 1.77
N GLU A 88 -0.24 -3.53 1.69
CA GLU A 88 0.22 -2.75 2.84
C GLU A 88 -0.90 -1.88 3.41
N SER A 89 -1.64 -1.16 2.56
CA SER A 89 -2.77 -0.33 2.97
C SER A 89 -3.90 -1.13 3.61
N VAL A 90 -4.25 -2.29 3.06
CA VAL A 90 -5.26 -3.18 3.66
C VAL A 90 -4.80 -3.67 5.03
N GLN A 91 -3.52 -3.99 5.20
CA GLN A 91 -3.00 -4.39 6.50
C GLN A 91 -3.03 -3.25 7.52
N ILE A 92 -2.68 -2.03 7.10
CA ILE A 92 -2.78 -0.83 7.95
C ILE A 92 -4.23 -0.56 8.33
N GLN A 93 -5.15 -0.58 7.37
CA GLN A 93 -6.58 -0.40 7.63
C GLN A 93 -7.11 -1.45 8.58
N LYS A 94 -6.77 -2.73 8.38
CA LYS A 94 -7.17 -3.81 9.29
C LYS A 94 -6.69 -3.56 10.72
N ARG A 95 -5.41 -3.17 10.89
CA ARG A 95 -4.88 -2.80 12.21
C ARG A 95 -5.63 -1.61 12.79
N LEU A 96 -5.87 -0.54 12.03
CA LEU A 96 -6.67 0.60 12.48
C LEU A 96 -8.09 0.20 12.87
N THR A 97 -8.74 -0.69 12.11
CA THR A 97 -10.10 -1.15 12.39
C THR A 97 -10.19 -1.78 13.77
N GLU A 98 -9.20 -2.58 14.17
CA GLU A 98 -9.13 -3.16 15.51
C GLU A 98 -9.11 -2.10 16.63
N TYR A 99 -8.52 -0.93 16.39
CA TYR A 99 -8.54 0.18 17.35
C TYR A 99 -9.85 0.99 17.26
N SER A 100 -10.43 1.13 16.06
CA SER A 100 -11.69 1.86 15.89
C SER A 100 -12.90 1.16 16.51
N GLU A 101 -12.81 -0.16 16.72
CA GLU A 101 -13.83 -0.94 17.43
C GLU A 101 -13.78 -0.75 18.96
N LEU A 102 -12.74 -0.10 19.50
CA LEU A 102 -12.61 0.21 20.92
C LEU A 102 -13.22 1.59 21.18
N GLU A 103 -14.45 1.60 21.68
CA GLU A 103 -15.27 2.81 21.82
C GLU A 103 -15.03 3.58 23.13
N THR A 104 -14.18 3.04 24.02
CA THR A 104 -13.91 3.68 25.32
C THR A 104 -12.42 3.74 25.67
N CYS A 105 -12.03 4.76 26.45
CA CYS A 105 -10.67 4.87 26.98
C CYS A 105 -10.27 3.67 27.85
N GLY A 106 -11.21 3.08 28.60
CA GLY A 106 -10.94 1.87 29.39
C GLY A 106 -10.62 0.63 28.54
N GLU A 107 -11.13 0.55 27.31
CA GLU A 107 -10.75 -0.49 26.35
C GLU A 107 -9.38 -0.21 25.74
N MET A 108 -9.10 1.05 25.41
CA MET A 108 -7.78 1.48 24.93
C MET A 108 -6.68 1.30 25.97
N GLU A 109 -6.95 1.53 27.26
CA GLU A 109 -6.01 1.24 28.36
C GLU A 109 -5.65 -0.25 28.41
N LYS A 110 -6.65 -1.13 28.29
CA LYS A 110 -6.42 -2.58 28.25
C LYS A 110 -5.62 -2.97 27.01
N ARG A 111 -5.92 -2.35 25.86
CA ARG A 111 -5.18 -2.58 24.61
C ARG A 111 -3.74 -2.13 24.76
N PHE A 112 -3.49 -0.93 25.26
CA PHE A 112 -2.15 -0.41 25.56
C PHE A 112 -1.35 -1.35 26.48
N ALA A 113 -1.95 -1.85 27.55
CA ALA A 113 -1.27 -2.79 28.45
C ALA A 113 -0.86 -4.09 27.73
N SER A 114 -1.69 -4.59 26.81
CA SER A 114 -1.38 -5.75 25.97
C SER A 114 -0.25 -5.43 24.97
N ASP A 115 -0.37 -4.32 24.24
CA ASP A 115 0.61 -3.91 23.24
C ASP A 115 1.97 -3.64 23.88
N LEU A 116 1.99 -3.01 25.05
CA LEU A 116 3.20 -2.76 25.85
C LEU A 116 3.88 -4.08 26.24
N LYS A 117 3.10 -5.08 26.69
CA LYS A 117 3.64 -6.41 27.04
C LYS A 117 4.22 -7.13 25.82
N ASN A 118 3.65 -6.92 24.64
CA ASN A 118 4.08 -7.54 23.39
C ASN A 118 5.16 -6.73 22.65
N GLY A 119 5.47 -5.51 23.07
CA GLY A 119 6.38 -4.61 22.38
C GLY A 119 5.82 -4.03 21.08
N GLU A 120 4.49 -3.93 20.97
CA GLU A 120 3.76 -3.52 19.76
C GLU A 120 3.10 -2.14 19.90
N ILE A 121 3.69 -1.25 20.70
CA ILE A 121 3.15 0.08 21.03
C ILE A 121 2.87 0.90 19.75
N LYS A 122 1.71 1.57 19.71
CA LYS A 122 1.28 2.42 18.60
C LYS A 122 1.25 3.91 18.98
N TYR A 123 1.18 4.78 17.99
CA TYR A 123 0.91 6.21 18.19
C TYR A 123 0.05 6.77 17.05
N PHE A 124 -1.00 7.52 17.41
CA PHE A 124 -1.97 8.05 16.44
C PHE A 124 -1.72 9.54 16.22
N GLN A 125 -1.22 9.92 15.04
CA GLN A 125 -0.96 11.31 14.68
C GLN A 125 -2.22 11.97 14.14
N PHE A 126 -2.62 13.10 14.73
CA PHE A 126 -3.79 13.89 14.31
C PHE A 126 -3.35 15.22 13.70
N GLY A 127 -4.13 15.74 12.75
CA GLY A 127 -3.89 17.06 12.16
C GLY A 127 -3.85 17.06 10.63
N PHE A 128 -3.41 18.18 10.06
CA PHE A 128 -3.41 18.42 8.62
C PHE A 128 -2.43 17.55 7.82
N GLY A 129 -1.45 16.95 8.48
CA GLY A 129 -0.43 16.13 7.83
C GLY A 129 0.10 15.05 8.77
N TYR A 130 0.72 14.05 8.16
CA TYR A 130 1.47 13.02 8.85
C TYR A 130 2.94 13.44 8.98
N ASP A 131 3.45 13.54 10.21
CA ASP A 131 4.83 13.87 10.48
C ASP A 131 5.73 12.63 10.26
N MET A 132 6.38 12.62 9.10
CA MET A 132 7.32 11.57 8.70
C MET A 132 8.61 11.57 9.53
N GLU A 133 9.01 12.69 10.11
CA GLU A 133 10.19 12.79 10.97
C GLU A 133 9.89 12.21 12.35
N LEU A 134 8.71 12.53 12.89
CA LEU A 134 8.21 11.93 14.12
C LEU A 134 8.08 10.40 13.97
N ASP A 135 7.46 9.91 12.89
CA ASP A 135 7.35 8.46 12.61
C ASP A 135 8.71 7.76 12.61
N LYS A 136 9.69 8.31 11.87
CA LYS A 136 11.04 7.75 11.82
C LYS A 136 11.70 7.74 13.19
N THR A 137 11.50 8.79 13.98
CA THR A 137 12.08 8.92 15.31
C THR A 137 11.48 7.91 16.28
N LEU A 138 10.14 7.83 16.34
CA LEU A 138 9.41 6.90 17.20
C LEU A 138 9.72 5.44 16.85
N LYS A 139 9.75 5.10 15.56
CA LYS A 139 10.11 3.76 15.10
C LYS A 139 11.55 3.39 15.43
N LYS A 140 12.51 4.30 15.19
CA LYS A 140 13.94 4.00 15.40
C LYS A 140 14.34 4.01 16.87
N LYS A 141 13.83 4.95 17.66
CA LYS A 141 14.24 5.16 19.05
C LYS A 141 13.46 4.27 20.02
N TYR A 142 12.18 4.02 19.74
CA TYR A 142 11.26 3.36 20.65
C TYR A 142 10.57 2.12 20.09
N GLY A 143 10.73 1.82 18.80
CA GLY A 143 10.00 0.73 18.16
C GLY A 143 8.50 0.98 18.04
N ILE A 144 8.06 2.22 18.20
CA ILE A 144 6.64 2.60 18.13
C ILE A 144 6.23 2.76 16.67
N GLU A 145 5.14 2.09 16.28
CA GLU A 145 4.52 2.24 14.96
C GLU A 145 3.52 3.38 15.00
N THR A 146 3.53 4.27 13.99
CA THR A 146 2.63 5.42 13.97
C THR A 146 1.60 5.34 12.86
N PHE A 147 0.44 5.96 13.08
CA PHE A 147 -0.67 6.01 12.14
C PHE A 147 -1.15 7.45 11.94
N GLY A 148 -1.28 7.88 10.70
CA GLY A 148 -1.89 9.18 10.37
C GLY A 148 -3.40 9.09 10.37
N MET A 149 -4.05 9.81 11.29
CA MET A 149 -5.50 9.87 11.45
C MET A 149 -6.15 11.04 10.68
N GLY A 150 -5.32 11.97 10.19
CA GLY A 150 -5.79 13.20 9.57
C GLY A 150 -6.55 14.08 10.57
N CYS A 151 -7.54 14.82 10.08
CA CYS A 151 -8.29 15.77 10.91
C CYS A 151 -9.39 15.12 11.77
N THR A 152 -9.64 13.81 11.62
CA THR A 152 -10.67 13.13 12.40
C THR A 152 -10.09 12.73 13.75
N ILE A 153 -10.54 13.40 14.80
CA ILE A 153 -10.09 13.16 16.17
C ILE A 153 -10.98 12.12 16.83
N TYR A 154 -10.35 11.09 17.40
CA TYR A 154 -11.00 10.04 18.19
C TYR A 154 -10.50 10.12 19.63
N SER A 155 -11.42 10.35 20.59
CA SER A 155 -11.09 10.54 22.01
C SER A 155 -10.35 9.34 22.60
N GLU A 156 -10.70 8.14 22.15
CA GLU A 156 -10.19 6.87 22.64
C GLU A 156 -8.72 6.70 22.24
N MET A 157 -8.36 7.09 21.02
CA MET A 157 -6.99 7.09 20.52
C MET A 157 -6.13 8.17 21.17
N ILE A 158 -6.73 9.31 21.56
CA ILE A 158 -6.04 10.29 22.41
C ILE A 158 -5.68 9.68 23.76
N CYS A 159 -6.63 8.99 24.42
CA CYS A 159 -6.35 8.27 25.66
C CYS A 159 -5.19 7.27 25.51
N TYR A 160 -5.12 6.54 24.39
CA TYR A 160 -3.97 5.67 24.10
C TYR A 160 -2.65 6.47 24.01
N ASN A 161 -2.63 7.58 23.25
CA ASN A 161 -1.44 8.42 23.11
C ASN A 161 -0.96 9.02 24.44
N GLU A 162 -1.88 9.38 25.35
CA GLU A 162 -1.53 9.86 26.70
C GLU A 162 -0.80 8.79 27.51
N LEU A 163 -1.21 7.53 27.40
CA LEU A 163 -0.54 6.38 28.03
C LEU A 163 0.85 6.15 27.44
N VAL A 164 0.99 6.27 26.11
CA VAL A 164 2.29 6.21 25.42
C VAL A 164 3.24 7.28 25.94
N ASN A 165 2.75 8.52 26.05
CA ASN A 165 3.54 9.63 26.57
C ASN A 165 3.95 9.42 28.03
N THR A 166 3.04 8.89 28.85
CA THR A 166 3.35 8.52 30.24
C THR A 166 4.44 7.45 30.30
N TYR A 167 4.33 6.42 29.47
CA TYR A 167 5.35 5.37 29.36
C TYR A 167 6.71 5.92 28.92
N LEU A 168 6.76 6.80 27.92
CA LEU A 168 7.99 7.42 27.45
C LEU A 168 8.63 8.29 28.55
N LYS A 169 7.83 9.04 29.31
CA LYS A 169 8.32 9.83 30.44
C LYS A 169 8.94 8.94 31.51
N GLU A 170 8.25 7.88 31.90
CA GLU A 170 8.69 6.99 32.97
C GLU A 170 9.90 6.12 32.61
N LYS A 171 9.97 5.62 31.36
CA LYS A 171 11.02 4.67 30.94
C LYS A 171 12.18 5.32 30.22
N HIS A 172 11.94 6.44 29.54
CA HIS A 172 12.92 7.07 28.66
C HIS A 172 13.23 8.52 29.05
N ASN A 173 12.51 9.10 30.03
CA ASN A 173 12.61 10.51 30.39
C ASN A 173 12.47 11.42 29.16
N ASP A 174 11.53 11.07 28.28
CA ASP A 174 11.23 11.76 27.03
C ASP A 174 9.70 11.84 26.84
N GLU A 175 9.23 12.73 25.99
CA GLU A 175 7.81 12.86 25.67
C GLU A 175 7.61 13.21 24.20
N ILE A 176 6.47 12.81 23.64
CA ILE A 176 6.08 13.23 22.30
C ILE A 176 5.42 14.59 22.43
N ILE A 177 6.03 15.59 21.80
CA ILE A 177 5.46 16.92 21.64
C ILE A 177 4.87 16.95 20.23
N ASP A 178 3.56 16.72 20.15
CA ASP A 178 2.77 16.76 18.92
C ASP A 178 1.99 18.08 18.90
N TYR A 179 2.05 18.84 17.81
CA TYR A 179 1.56 20.23 17.71
C TYR A 179 0.30 20.36 16.84
#